data_AF-A0A0F9J3L4-F1
#
_entry.id   AF-A0A0F9J3L4-F1
#
_cell.length_a   1.000
_cell.length_b   1.000
_cell.length_c   1.000
_cell.angle_alpha   90.00
_cell.angle_beta   90.00
_cell.angle_gamma   90.00
#
_symmetry.space_group_name_H-M   'P 1'
#
loop_
_entity.id
_entity.type
_entity.pdbx_description
1 polymer ?
#
loop_
_entity_poly.entity_id
_entity_poly.type
_entity_poly.pdbx_seq_one_letter_code
_entity_poly.pdbx_strand_id
1 'polypeptide(L)'
;NVVLSFASAGEFAINWVDVANSLTGAGPIIRAVGADTNIDLKLTPKGTGAISVAEATNYETNVTEDDDIPNKKFCDDTYAQLHDTINAQTGTTYILVLTDDGKLVTMDNVSANTLTIPLNSSVAFPTGTRIDIIMKGAGVTTVTGDTGVTVNGVSAGGATIDGQFKGVTIRKAATDTWFMIGAHGTVA
;
A
#
# COMPACT_ATOMS: atom_id res chain seq x y z
N ASN A 1 -3.23 -20.66 -53.74
CA ASN A 1 -2.89 -20.07 -52.44
C ASN A 1 -2.17 -18.77 -52.69
N VAL A 2 -2.75 -17.67 -52.22
CA VAL A 2 -2.02 -16.39 -52.18
C VAL A 2 -0.99 -16.52 -51.05
N VAL A 3 0.29 -16.40 -51.36
CA VAL A 3 1.38 -16.50 -50.37
C VAL A 3 1.69 -15.13 -49.77
N LEU A 4 1.54 -14.07 -50.57
CA LEU A 4 1.72 -12.68 -50.17
C LEU A 4 0.85 -11.79 -51.06
N SER A 5 0.23 -10.76 -50.48
CA SER A 5 -0.60 -9.79 -51.19
C SER A 5 -0.26 -8.39 -50.72
N PHE A 6 -0.04 -7.50 -51.67
CA PHE A 6 0.14 -6.07 -51.43
C PHE A 6 -1.02 -5.33 -52.07
N ALA A 7 -1.58 -4.38 -51.34
CA ALA A 7 -2.60 -3.47 -51.82
C ALA A 7 -2.16 -2.04 -51.50
N SER A 8 -2.30 -1.13 -52.45
CA SER A 8 -2.11 0.30 -52.19
C SER A 8 -3.44 0.94 -51.83
N ALA A 9 -3.40 2.01 -51.02
CA ALA A 9 -4.55 2.86 -50.77
C ALA A 9 -4.85 3.83 -51.94
N GLY A 10 -4.19 3.64 -53.10
CA GLY A 10 -4.17 4.56 -54.25
C GLY A 10 -2.74 4.87 -54.71
N GLU A 11 -2.60 5.62 -55.81
CA GLU A 11 -1.30 6.03 -56.38
C GLU A 11 -0.51 7.03 -55.50
N PHE A 12 -1.15 7.57 -54.46
CA PHE A 12 -0.60 8.57 -53.54
C PHE A 12 -0.50 8.08 -52.10
N ALA A 13 -0.29 6.78 -51.86
CA ALA A 13 -0.07 6.29 -50.50
C ALA A 13 1.24 6.88 -49.93
N ILE A 14 1.15 7.64 -48.83
CA ILE A 14 2.27 8.37 -48.21
C ILE A 14 2.90 7.57 -47.05
N ASN A 15 2.16 6.64 -46.45
CA ASN A 15 2.61 5.79 -45.34
C ASN A 15 2.51 4.31 -45.72
N TRP A 16 3.48 3.49 -45.33
CA TRP A 16 3.59 2.07 -45.68
C TRP A 16 4.25 1.23 -44.57
N VAL A 17 4.27 -0.10 -44.76
CA VAL A 17 5.00 -1.04 -43.90
C VAL A 17 6.34 -1.39 -44.53
N ASP A 18 7.42 -1.18 -43.78
CA ASP A 18 8.78 -1.56 -44.16
C ASP A 18 9.20 -2.83 -43.41
N VAL A 19 9.90 -3.74 -44.11
CA VAL A 19 10.49 -4.96 -43.55
C VAL A 19 11.98 -4.94 -43.83
N ALA A 20 12.78 -4.74 -42.79
CA ALA A 20 14.22 -4.53 -42.90
C ALA A 20 15.01 -5.68 -42.25
N ASN A 21 16.10 -6.11 -42.92
CA ASN A 21 17.09 -7.00 -42.33
C ASN A 21 17.97 -6.26 -41.32
N SER A 22 18.65 -7.03 -40.47
CA SER A 22 19.51 -6.49 -39.41
C SER A 22 20.89 -7.15 -39.43
N LEU A 23 21.87 -6.46 -38.83
CA LEU A 23 23.23 -6.98 -38.63
C LEU A 23 23.23 -8.13 -37.60
N THR A 24 24.35 -8.86 -37.54
CA THR A 24 24.55 -9.92 -36.54
C THR A 24 24.36 -9.38 -35.13
N GLY A 25 23.55 -10.08 -34.32
CA GLY A 25 23.23 -9.70 -32.94
C GLY A 25 21.96 -8.86 -32.76
N ALA A 26 21.28 -8.47 -33.85
CA ALA A 26 19.99 -7.78 -33.82
C ALA A 26 18.92 -8.54 -34.62
N GLY A 27 17.65 -8.35 -34.28
CA GLY A 27 16.50 -8.94 -34.98
C GLY A 27 16.02 -8.09 -36.16
N PRO A 28 15.41 -8.68 -37.20
CA PRO A 28 14.78 -7.93 -38.30
C PRO A 28 13.64 -7.05 -37.78
N ILE A 29 13.32 -5.99 -38.52
CA ILE A 29 12.34 -4.97 -38.10
C ILE A 29 11.17 -4.96 -39.08
N ILE A 30 9.95 -4.95 -38.53
CA ILE A 30 8.72 -4.59 -39.25
C ILE A 30 8.22 -3.29 -38.62
N ARG A 31 8.03 -2.24 -39.43
CA ARG A 31 7.68 -0.89 -38.92
C ARG A 31 6.80 -0.12 -39.89
N ALA A 32 6.07 0.86 -39.35
CA ALA A 32 5.41 1.89 -40.15
C ALA A 32 6.42 2.97 -40.56
N VAL A 33 6.40 3.38 -41.83
CA VAL A 33 7.24 4.45 -42.40
C VAL A 33 6.38 5.33 -43.29
N GLY A 34 6.70 6.63 -43.37
CA GLY A 34 5.95 7.57 -44.19
C GLY A 34 6.34 9.01 -43.91
N ALA A 35 5.72 9.96 -44.61
CA ALA A 35 5.97 11.38 -44.39
C ALA A 35 5.25 11.97 -43.17
N ASP A 36 4.23 11.28 -42.65
CA ASP A 36 3.48 11.74 -41.49
C ASP A 36 4.26 11.57 -40.19
N THR A 37 4.02 12.47 -39.23
CA THR A 37 4.79 12.52 -37.96
C THR A 37 4.49 11.35 -37.03
N ASN A 38 3.25 10.85 -37.01
CA ASN A 38 2.83 9.72 -36.18
C ASN A 38 2.07 8.72 -37.05
N ILE A 39 2.57 7.49 -37.10
CA ILE A 39 2.01 6.44 -37.95
C ILE A 39 1.91 5.15 -37.13
N ASP A 40 0.69 4.65 -36.95
CA ASP A 40 0.45 3.35 -36.30
C ASP A 40 0.81 2.18 -37.24
N LEU A 41 1.36 1.11 -36.69
CA LEU A 41 1.39 -0.19 -37.37
C LEU A 41 0.11 -0.97 -37.03
N LYS A 42 -0.91 -0.88 -37.88
CA LYS A 42 -2.18 -1.60 -37.67
C LYS A 42 -2.07 -3.07 -38.08
N LEU A 43 -2.28 -3.95 -37.11
CA LEU A 43 -2.49 -5.38 -37.32
C LEU A 43 -3.95 -5.70 -36.99
N THR A 44 -4.68 -6.38 -37.88
CA THR A 44 -6.12 -6.59 -37.70
C THR A 44 -6.55 -7.99 -38.13
N PRO A 45 -7.07 -8.82 -37.22
CA PRO A 45 -7.67 -10.10 -37.56
C PRO A 45 -9.03 -9.89 -38.23
N LYS A 46 -9.44 -10.82 -39.10
CA LYS A 46 -10.73 -10.76 -39.81
C LYS A 46 -11.95 -11.09 -38.91
N GLY A 47 -11.74 -11.56 -37.68
CA GLY A 47 -12.76 -12.03 -36.75
C GLY A 47 -12.24 -12.09 -35.31
N THR A 48 -12.70 -13.04 -34.49
CA THR A 48 -12.33 -13.15 -33.05
C THR A 48 -10.93 -13.69 -32.77
N GLY A 49 -10.08 -13.84 -33.79
CA GLY A 49 -8.70 -14.31 -33.62
C GLY A 49 -7.84 -13.23 -32.93
N ALA A 50 -6.81 -13.64 -32.20
CA ALA A 50 -5.83 -12.73 -31.60
C ALA A 50 -4.63 -12.51 -32.54
N ILE A 51 -3.96 -11.37 -32.38
CA ILE A 51 -2.58 -11.21 -32.85
C ILE A 51 -1.71 -11.95 -31.83
N SER A 52 -1.13 -13.08 -32.23
CA SER A 52 -0.33 -13.92 -31.36
C SER A 52 1.14 -13.70 -31.62
N VAL A 53 1.87 -13.25 -30.59
CA VAL A 53 3.34 -13.25 -30.55
C VAL A 53 3.75 -14.29 -29.53
N ALA A 54 4.17 -15.47 -30.00
CA ALA A 54 4.52 -16.60 -29.15
C ALA A 54 6.04 -16.66 -28.92
N GLU A 55 6.44 -17.17 -27.75
CA GLU A 55 7.85 -17.47 -27.41
C GLU A 55 8.79 -16.24 -27.44
N ALA A 56 8.23 -15.02 -27.39
CA ALA A 56 8.98 -13.75 -27.37
C ALA A 56 8.52 -12.82 -26.25
N THR A 57 9.40 -11.93 -25.81
CA THR A 57 9.08 -10.85 -24.86
C THR A 57 8.49 -9.67 -25.64
N ASN A 58 7.30 -9.22 -25.26
CA ASN A 58 6.74 -7.97 -25.75
C ASN A 58 7.39 -6.83 -24.96
N TYR A 59 8.32 -6.12 -25.60
CA TYR A 59 8.93 -4.93 -25.04
C TYR A 59 8.16 -3.71 -25.50
N GLU A 60 7.38 -3.13 -24.60
CA GLU A 60 6.85 -1.78 -24.78
C GLU A 60 7.93 -0.78 -24.37
N THR A 61 8.16 0.24 -25.20
CA THR A 61 9.09 1.33 -24.88
C THR A 61 8.29 2.63 -24.78
N ASN A 62 8.62 3.48 -23.81
CA ASN A 62 7.87 4.71 -23.47
C ASN A 62 6.51 4.48 -22.81
N VAL A 63 6.40 3.49 -21.93
CA VAL A 63 5.25 3.42 -21.03
C VAL A 63 5.36 4.57 -20.02
N THR A 64 4.49 5.57 -20.13
CA THR A 64 4.46 6.76 -19.26
C THR A 64 3.44 6.68 -18.13
N GLU A 65 2.60 5.64 -18.12
CA GLU A 65 1.65 5.29 -17.05
C GLU A 65 1.76 3.77 -16.75
N ASP A 66 0.86 3.20 -15.94
CA ASP A 66 0.89 1.78 -15.58
C ASP A 66 0.68 0.87 -16.81
N ASP A 67 1.62 -0.06 -17.06
CA ASP A 67 1.55 -1.03 -18.15
C ASP A 67 0.84 -2.30 -17.63
N ASP A 68 -0.48 -2.22 -17.59
CA ASP A 68 -1.34 -3.38 -17.35
C ASP A 68 -1.35 -4.28 -18.59
N ILE A 69 -0.25 -5.00 -18.79
CA ILE A 69 -0.20 -6.12 -19.75
C ILE A 69 -1.39 -7.05 -19.41
N PRO A 70 -2.26 -7.41 -20.38
CA PRO A 70 -3.51 -8.13 -20.12
C PRO A 70 -3.41 -9.53 -19.48
N ASN A 71 -2.21 -9.98 -19.08
CA ASN A 71 -1.98 -11.31 -18.51
C ASN A 71 -1.52 -11.32 -17.04
N LYS A 72 -1.40 -10.18 -16.35
CA LYS A 72 -1.19 -10.20 -14.89
C LYS A 72 -2.52 -10.37 -14.17
N LYS A 73 -2.80 -11.61 -13.74
CA LYS A 73 -3.91 -11.95 -12.84
C LYS A 73 -3.73 -11.40 -11.40
N PHE A 74 -2.69 -10.64 -11.14
CA PHE A 74 -2.47 -9.93 -9.87
C PHE A 74 -1.99 -8.52 -10.23
N CYS A 75 -2.85 -7.55 -9.94
CA CYS A 75 -2.60 -6.12 -10.10
C CYS A 75 -1.36 -5.68 -9.32
N ASP A 76 -0.70 -4.64 -9.84
CA ASP A 76 0.06 -3.60 -9.14
C ASP A 76 0.82 -4.06 -7.87
N ASP A 77 2.15 -4.13 -7.99
CA ASP A 77 3.11 -4.52 -6.95
C ASP A 77 3.20 -3.52 -5.79
N THR A 78 2.23 -2.61 -5.65
CA THR A 78 2.14 -1.65 -4.56
C THR A 78 1.12 -2.08 -3.51
N TYR A 79 1.38 -3.20 -2.84
CA TYR A 79 0.65 -3.50 -1.61
C TYR A 79 1.17 -2.60 -0.49
N ALA A 80 0.30 -1.74 0.05
CA ALA A 80 0.58 -1.05 1.30
C ALA A 80 0.93 -2.11 2.37
N GLN A 81 2.14 -2.02 2.93
CA GLN A 81 2.65 -2.98 3.90
C GLN A 81 1.62 -3.23 5.01
N LEU A 82 1.05 -4.45 5.08
CA LEU A 82 0.02 -4.83 6.05
C LEU A 82 0.59 -5.17 7.45
N HIS A 83 1.83 -4.79 7.75
CA HIS A 83 2.48 -5.06 9.04
C HIS A 83 2.59 -3.77 9.86
N ASP A 84 2.10 -3.80 11.10
CA ASP A 84 2.25 -2.71 12.05
C ASP A 84 3.75 -2.51 12.37
N THR A 85 4.27 -1.30 12.19
CA THR A 85 5.64 -0.98 12.62
C THR A 85 5.72 -0.98 14.14
N ILE A 86 6.81 -1.49 14.72
CA ILE A 86 6.98 -1.58 16.17
C ILE A 86 7.64 -0.31 16.72
N ASN A 87 7.05 0.27 17.76
CA ASN A 87 7.64 1.29 18.60
C ASN A 87 7.97 0.71 19.98
N ALA A 88 9.25 0.46 20.26
CA ALA A 88 9.70 -0.11 21.53
C ALA A 88 9.93 0.97 22.59
N GLN A 89 9.23 0.85 23.72
CA GLN A 89 9.29 1.79 24.84
C GLN A 89 9.81 1.07 26.08
N THR A 90 10.91 1.57 26.65
CA THR A 90 11.54 0.99 27.86
C THR A 90 11.45 1.91 29.07
N GLY A 91 10.92 3.13 28.91
CA GLY A 91 10.73 4.09 30.01
C GLY A 91 9.60 3.69 30.96
N THR A 92 9.53 4.37 32.10
CA THR A 92 8.40 4.26 33.04
C THR A 92 7.21 5.14 32.66
N THR A 93 7.41 6.07 31.73
CA THR A 93 6.39 6.96 31.20
C THR A 93 6.53 7.07 29.69
N TYR A 94 5.42 7.00 28.98
CA TYR A 94 5.36 7.27 27.55
C TYR A 94 4.11 8.09 27.23
N ILE A 95 4.26 9.13 26.43
CA ILE A 95 3.12 9.91 25.88
C ILE A 95 3.10 9.63 24.40
N LEU A 96 1.94 9.21 23.88
CA LEU A 96 1.81 8.90 22.46
C LEU A 96 2.10 10.13 21.60
N VAL A 97 2.70 9.89 20.44
CA VAL A 97 3.00 10.91 19.44
C VAL A 97 2.33 10.55 18.11
N LEU A 98 2.11 11.52 17.23
CA LEU A 98 1.40 11.30 15.96
C LEU A 98 1.96 10.13 15.13
N THR A 99 3.26 9.87 15.24
CA THR A 99 3.93 8.78 14.51
C THR A 99 3.59 7.39 15.05
N ASP A 100 2.79 7.25 16.11
CA ASP A 100 2.33 5.96 16.62
C ASP A 100 1.08 5.44 15.93
N ASP A 101 0.43 6.24 15.07
CA ASP A 101 -0.74 5.79 14.31
C ASP A 101 -0.39 4.57 13.45
N GLY A 102 -1.16 3.48 13.62
CA GLY A 102 -0.95 2.21 12.95
C GLY A 102 0.21 1.38 13.50
N LYS A 103 0.82 1.76 14.63
CA LYS A 103 1.94 1.02 15.23
C LYS A 103 1.52 0.07 16.36
N LEU A 104 2.39 -0.91 16.61
CA LEU A 104 2.44 -1.66 17.86
C LEU A 104 3.43 -0.99 18.80
N VAL A 105 2.94 -0.43 19.91
CA VAL A 105 3.75 0.09 21.01
C VAL A 105 4.03 -1.05 22.00
N THR A 106 5.30 -1.37 22.24
CA THR A 106 5.69 -2.39 23.23
C THR A 106 6.21 -1.71 24.49
N MET A 107 5.57 -1.96 25.63
CA MET A 107 5.96 -1.43 26.93
C MET A 107 6.83 -2.46 27.65
N ASP A 108 8.15 -2.25 27.64
CA ASP A 108 9.17 -3.18 28.11
C ASP A 108 9.94 -2.65 29.31
N ASN A 109 9.26 -2.63 30.47
CA ASN A 109 9.87 -2.23 31.72
C ASN A 109 9.56 -3.25 32.82
N VAL A 110 10.51 -3.48 33.73
CA VAL A 110 10.32 -4.37 34.89
C VAL A 110 9.54 -3.67 36.02
N SER A 111 9.62 -2.35 36.10
CA SER A 111 8.85 -1.49 37.00
C SER A 111 7.52 -1.09 36.37
N ALA A 112 6.55 -0.78 37.24
CA ALA A 112 5.27 -0.24 36.80
C ALA A 112 5.48 1.01 35.93
N ASN A 113 4.72 1.09 34.85
CA ASN A 113 4.90 2.12 33.83
C ASN A 113 3.54 2.58 33.28
N THR A 114 3.53 3.78 32.71
CA THR A 114 2.31 4.43 32.23
C THR A 114 2.48 4.90 30.78
N LEU A 115 1.53 4.55 29.93
CA LEU A 115 1.34 5.11 28.60
C LEU A 115 0.14 6.07 28.62
N THR A 116 0.34 7.29 28.16
CA THR A 116 -0.67 8.37 28.19
C THR A 116 -1.16 8.69 26.79
N ILE A 117 -2.48 8.72 26.61
CA ILE A 117 -3.15 9.25 25.42
C ILE A 117 -3.22 10.78 25.59
N PRO A 118 -2.49 11.57 24.78
CA PRO A 118 -2.43 13.02 24.92
C PRO A 118 -3.76 13.70 24.55
N LEU A 119 -3.97 14.89 25.10
CA LEU A 119 -5.04 15.79 24.67
C LEU A 119 -4.91 16.15 23.18
N ASN A 120 -6.03 16.20 22.45
CA ASN A 120 -6.05 16.44 21.01
C ASN A 120 -5.41 17.77 20.61
N SER A 121 -5.48 18.79 21.45
CA SER A 121 -4.85 20.09 21.20
C SER A 121 -3.32 20.04 21.23
N SER A 122 -2.73 19.05 21.91
CA SER A 122 -1.28 18.85 21.98
C SER A 122 -0.79 17.88 20.90
N VAL A 123 -1.54 16.80 20.65
CA VAL A 123 -1.22 15.77 19.65
C VAL A 123 -2.51 15.35 18.94
N ALA A 124 -2.76 15.94 17.77
CA ALA A 124 -4.02 15.82 17.05
C ALA A 124 -4.10 14.55 16.17
N PHE A 125 -4.21 13.36 16.79
CA PHE A 125 -4.44 12.13 16.04
C PHE A 125 -5.71 12.21 15.16
N PRO A 126 -5.71 11.73 13.91
CA PRO A 126 -6.93 11.61 13.11
C PRO A 126 -8.00 10.71 13.75
N THR A 127 -9.28 11.01 13.56
CA THR A 127 -10.34 10.05 13.94
C THR A 127 -10.19 8.77 13.12
N GLY A 128 -10.32 7.61 13.76
CA GLY A 128 -10.06 6.30 13.15
C GLY A 128 -8.67 5.73 13.43
N THR A 129 -7.74 6.54 13.95
CA THR A 129 -6.41 6.08 14.42
C THR A 129 -6.54 4.85 15.30
N ARG A 130 -5.65 3.88 15.05
CA ARG A 130 -5.51 2.64 15.80
C ARG A 130 -4.08 2.53 16.30
N ILE A 131 -3.93 2.22 17.58
CA ILE A 131 -2.62 1.93 18.16
C ILE A 131 -2.77 0.66 19.00
N ASP A 132 -1.96 -0.34 18.71
CA ASP A 132 -1.88 -1.55 19.53
C ASP A 132 -0.82 -1.36 20.61
N ILE A 133 -1.08 -1.88 21.80
CA ILE A 133 -0.19 -1.75 22.95
C ILE A 133 -0.03 -3.12 23.58
N ILE A 134 1.20 -3.54 23.86
CA ILE A 134 1.47 -4.80 24.59
C ILE A 134 2.36 -4.55 25.81
N MET A 135 1.98 -5.14 26.95
CA MET A 135 2.81 -5.20 28.14
C MET A 135 3.88 -6.28 27.94
N LYS A 136 5.05 -5.92 27.42
CA LYS A 136 6.15 -6.87 27.17
C LYS A 136 6.97 -7.14 28.44
N GLY A 137 7.22 -6.09 29.22
CA GLY A 137 7.94 -6.17 30.49
C GLY A 137 7.05 -6.71 31.62
N ALA A 138 7.67 -7.15 32.71
CA ALA A 138 6.96 -7.66 33.90
C ALA A 138 6.28 -6.55 34.72
N GLY A 139 6.66 -5.30 34.51
CA GLY A 139 6.08 -4.13 35.17
C GLY A 139 4.68 -3.83 34.64
N VAL A 140 3.72 -3.68 35.55
CA VAL A 140 2.32 -3.38 35.22
C VAL A 140 2.25 -2.13 34.36
N THR A 141 1.71 -2.29 33.14
CA THR A 141 1.50 -1.19 32.19
C THR A 141 0.10 -0.62 32.39
N THR A 142 0.03 0.67 32.73
CA THR A 142 -1.22 1.43 32.80
C THR A 142 -1.37 2.25 31.53
N VAL A 143 -2.52 2.17 30.86
CA VAL A 143 -2.88 3.03 29.74
C VAL A 143 -3.96 4.00 30.21
N THR A 144 -3.70 5.30 30.10
CA THR A 144 -4.60 6.34 30.62
C THR A 144 -4.76 7.49 29.64
N GLY A 145 -5.94 8.11 29.62
CA GLY A 145 -6.12 9.43 29.01
C GLY A 145 -5.43 10.51 29.85
N ASP A 146 -4.90 11.54 29.18
CA ASP A 146 -4.53 12.79 29.83
C ASP A 146 -5.78 13.55 30.31
N THR A 147 -5.60 14.62 31.08
CA THR A 147 -6.71 15.45 31.58
C THR A 147 -7.54 15.99 30.41
N GLY A 148 -8.83 15.67 30.41
CA GLY A 148 -9.77 16.05 29.34
C GLY A 148 -9.98 14.97 28.27
N VAL A 149 -9.19 13.89 28.28
CA VAL A 149 -9.38 12.73 27.39
C VAL A 149 -10.32 11.72 28.04
N THR A 150 -11.37 11.35 27.32
CA THR A 150 -12.29 10.28 27.68
C THR A 150 -11.86 8.97 27.02
N VAL A 151 -11.61 7.94 27.84
CA VAL A 151 -11.32 6.58 27.39
C VAL A 151 -12.49 5.68 27.76
N ASN A 152 -13.27 5.28 26.75
CA ASN A 152 -14.39 4.36 26.89
C ASN A 152 -13.91 2.90 26.87
N GLY A 153 -14.72 2.01 27.44
CA GLY A 153 -14.35 0.60 27.60
C GLY A 153 -13.52 0.33 28.86
N VAL A 154 -13.27 1.34 29.70
CA VAL A 154 -12.57 1.25 30.99
C VAL A 154 -13.26 2.09 32.05
N SER A 155 -12.90 1.88 33.32
CA SER A 155 -13.36 2.71 34.45
C SER A 155 -12.42 3.92 34.63
N ALA A 156 -12.96 5.09 34.99
CA ALA A 156 -12.18 6.28 35.37
C ALA A 156 -11.13 6.79 34.35
N GLY A 157 -11.32 6.53 33.05
CA GLY A 157 -10.48 7.13 31.99
C GLY A 157 -9.14 6.43 31.72
N GLY A 158 -8.90 5.26 32.31
CA GLY A 158 -7.71 4.43 32.07
C GLY A 158 -7.80 3.05 32.71
N ALA A 159 -6.93 2.13 32.32
CA ALA A 159 -6.84 0.81 32.93
C ALA A 159 -5.44 0.21 32.80
N THR A 160 -5.14 -0.75 33.68
CA THR A 160 -3.97 -1.63 33.55
C THR A 160 -4.25 -2.74 32.55
N ILE A 161 -3.22 -3.14 31.80
CA ILE A 161 -3.26 -4.35 30.97
C ILE A 161 -3.21 -5.58 31.90
N ASP A 162 -4.03 -6.61 31.63
CA ASP A 162 -4.30 -7.76 32.51
C ASP A 162 -3.16 -8.80 32.61
N GLY A 163 -1.92 -8.38 32.39
CA GLY A 163 -0.73 -9.20 32.62
C GLY A 163 0.30 -9.12 31.50
N GLN A 164 1.45 -9.73 31.79
CA GLN A 164 2.56 -9.78 30.84
C GLN A 164 2.17 -10.52 29.55
N PHE A 165 2.62 -10.01 28.42
CA PHE A 165 2.33 -10.46 27.05
C PHE A 165 0.85 -10.37 26.66
N LYS A 166 0.04 -9.64 27.42
CA LYS A 166 -1.30 -9.21 27.03
C LYS A 166 -1.24 -7.80 26.44
N GLY A 167 -2.27 -7.46 25.69
CA GLY A 167 -2.34 -6.18 25.00
C GLY A 167 -3.75 -5.66 24.86
N VAL A 168 -3.81 -4.38 24.52
CA VAL A 168 -5.03 -3.64 24.21
C VAL A 168 -4.81 -2.87 22.93
N THR A 169 -5.90 -2.61 22.22
CA THR A 169 -5.94 -1.65 21.13
C THR A 169 -6.69 -0.42 21.59
N ILE A 170 -6.15 0.76 21.31
CA ILE A 170 -6.89 2.01 21.44
C ILE A 170 -7.35 2.50 20.06
N ARG A 171 -8.57 3.03 20.00
CA ARG A 171 -9.19 3.55 18.77
C ARG A 171 -9.74 4.95 19.01
N LYS A 172 -9.33 5.92 18.18
CA LYS A 172 -9.87 7.27 18.26
C LYS A 172 -11.26 7.34 17.67
N ALA A 173 -12.25 7.68 18.48
CA ALA A 173 -13.65 7.78 18.10
C ALA A 173 -14.06 9.21 17.71
N ALA A 174 -13.55 10.21 18.43
CA ALA A 174 -13.77 11.63 18.18
C ALA A 174 -12.65 12.46 18.84
N THR A 175 -12.78 13.80 18.80
CA THR A 175 -11.93 14.70 19.61
C THR A 175 -11.97 14.27 21.07
N ASP A 176 -10.79 14.06 21.65
CA ASP A 176 -10.58 13.64 23.05
C ASP A 176 -11.38 12.40 23.49
N THR A 177 -11.88 11.59 22.55
CA THR A 177 -12.70 10.41 22.85
C THR A 177 -12.10 9.17 22.18
N TRP A 178 -11.78 8.17 22.99
CA TRP A 178 -11.14 6.93 22.57
C TRP A 178 -11.89 5.71 23.10
N PHE A 179 -11.76 4.58 22.42
CA PHE A 179 -12.08 3.26 22.96
C PHE A 179 -10.80 2.54 23.34
N MET A 180 -10.79 1.85 24.48
CA MET A 180 -9.82 0.80 24.77
C MET A 180 -10.51 -0.55 24.62
N ILE A 181 -9.85 -1.49 23.95
CA ILE A 181 -10.38 -2.80 23.60
C ILE A 181 -9.31 -3.84 23.91
N GLY A 182 -9.65 -4.90 24.62
CA GLY A 182 -8.75 -6.05 24.81
C GLY A 182 -8.65 -6.47 26.27
N ALA A 183 -7.46 -6.95 26.66
CA ALA A 183 -7.19 -7.50 27.99
C ALA A 183 -6.81 -6.38 28.98
N HIS A 184 -7.82 -5.71 29.51
CA HIS A 184 -7.69 -4.68 30.54
C HIS A 184 -8.72 -4.89 31.66
N GLY A 185 -8.47 -4.22 32.79
CA GLY A 185 -9.33 -4.30 33.98
C GLY A 185 -10.82 -4.08 33.69
N THR A 186 -11.67 -4.70 34.53
CA THR A 186 -13.13 -4.72 34.37
C THR A 186 -13.75 -3.32 34.38
N VAL A 187 -14.73 -3.11 33.50
CA VAL A 187 -15.61 -1.93 33.52
C VAL A 187 -16.62 -2.11 34.65
N ALA A 188 -16.71 -1.13 35.55
CA ALA A 188 -17.72 -1.09 36.63
C ALA A 188 -19.07 -0.58 36.11
#